data_AF-A0A529LLT6-F1
#
_entry.id   AF-A0A529LLT6-F1
#
_cell.length_a   1.000
_cell.length_b   1.000
_cell.length_c   1.000
_cell.angle_alpha   90.00
_cell.angle_beta   90.00
_cell.angle_gamma   90.00
#
_symmetry.space_group_name_H-M   'P 1'
#
loop_
_entity.id
_entity.type
_entity.pdbx_description
1 polymer ?
#
loop_
_entity_poly.entity_id
_entity_poly.type
_entity_poly.pdbx_seq_one_letter_code
_entity_poly.pdbx_strand_id
1 'polypeptide(L)'
;PSRDPMIRNVVVSKGADAADDWIVENARESDIVVTADIPLAARTVALGAHVLGPTGRPFTPETIGMAVAMRDLKQHLRETGESRGFNASFTQKDRSQFLGELDRILRRALKSVTPD
;
A
#
# COMPACT_ATOMS: atom_id res chain seq x y z
N PRO A 1 12.10 -0.24 18.52
CA PRO A 1 10.99 0.65 18.10
C PRO A 1 11.42 2.13 18.19
N SER A 2 10.89 3.00 17.31
CA SER A 2 11.17 4.45 17.35
C SER A 2 10.71 5.08 18.67
N ARG A 3 11.40 6.13 19.14
CA ARG A 3 11.03 6.93 20.33
C ARG A 3 10.23 8.19 19.98
N ASP A 4 9.95 8.41 18.69
CA ASP A 4 9.19 9.56 18.22
C ASP A 4 7.71 9.43 18.65
N PRO A 5 7.13 10.46 19.32
CA PRO A 5 5.73 10.43 19.75
C PRO A 5 4.72 10.36 18.59
N MET A 6 5.13 10.72 17.36
CA MET A 6 4.29 10.60 16.16
C MET A 6 4.25 9.17 15.61
N ILE A 7 5.07 8.25 16.14
CA ILE A 7 5.14 6.86 15.67
C ILE A 7 4.53 5.93 16.72
N ARG A 8 3.41 5.30 16.35
CA ARG A 8 2.80 4.22 17.13
C ARG A 8 3.11 2.87 16.48
N ASN A 9 3.72 1.97 17.24
CA ASN A 9 3.90 0.57 16.82
C ASN A 9 2.72 -0.25 17.33
N VAL A 10 2.10 -1.04 16.45
CA VAL A 10 0.99 -1.93 16.80
C VAL A 10 1.44 -3.37 16.64
N VAL A 11 1.23 -4.18 17.69
CA VAL A 11 1.55 -5.60 17.70
C VAL A 11 0.25 -6.39 17.60
N VAL A 12 0.16 -7.25 16.59
CA VAL A 12 -0.99 -8.11 16.32
C VAL A 12 -0.70 -9.57 16.69
N SER A 13 -1.73 -10.40 16.78
CA SER A 13 -1.57 -11.85 16.97
C SER A 13 -0.81 -12.51 15.83
N LYS A 14 -0.18 -13.67 16.08
CA LYS A 14 0.64 -14.42 15.09
C LYS A 14 -0.17 -15.13 13.97
N GLY A 15 -1.39 -14.67 13.67
CA GLY A 15 -2.19 -15.23 12.59
C GLY A 15 -1.65 -14.82 11.21
N ALA A 16 -1.95 -15.62 10.19
CA ALA A 16 -1.81 -15.16 8.80
C ALA A 16 -2.66 -13.91 8.60
N ASP A 17 -2.15 -12.94 7.84
CA ASP A 17 -2.82 -11.68 7.49
C ASP A 17 -3.30 -10.81 8.67
N ALA A 18 -2.93 -11.14 9.91
CA ALA A 18 -3.41 -10.42 11.11
C ALA A 18 -3.03 -8.93 11.12
N ALA A 19 -1.91 -8.56 10.47
CA ALA A 19 -1.52 -7.17 10.33
C ALA A 19 -2.40 -6.44 9.29
N ASP A 20 -2.69 -7.11 8.18
CA ASP A 20 -3.52 -6.59 7.10
C ASP A 20 -4.96 -6.38 7.57
N ASP A 21 -5.50 -7.35 8.31
CA ASP A 21 -6.83 -7.25 8.93
C ASP A 21 -6.90 -6.07 9.89
N TRP A 22 -5.92 -5.94 10.79
CA TRP A 22 -5.88 -4.81 11.71
C TRP A 22 -5.79 -3.47 10.96
N ILE A 23 -4.98 -3.37 9.90
CA ILE A 23 -4.87 -2.16 9.09
C ILE A 23 -6.22 -1.83 8.46
N VAL A 24 -6.89 -2.81 7.85
CA VAL A 24 -8.18 -2.61 7.18
C VAL A 24 -9.28 -2.22 8.17
N GLU A 25 -9.27 -2.79 9.38
CA GLU A 25 -10.22 -2.43 10.44
C GLU A 25 -10.01 -1.02 11.01
N ASN A 26 -8.78 -0.49 10.94
CA ASN A 26 -8.43 0.79 11.54
C ASN A 26 -8.27 1.93 10.51
N ALA A 27 -8.10 1.60 9.22
CA ALA A 27 -8.02 2.57 8.15
C ALA A 27 -9.39 3.19 7.86
N ARG A 28 -9.39 4.49 7.60
CA ARG A 28 -10.56 5.28 7.26
C ARG A 28 -10.38 5.95 5.90
N GLU A 29 -11.47 6.53 5.39
CA GLU A 29 -11.41 7.39 4.22
C GLU A 29 -10.36 8.50 4.40
N SER A 30 -9.61 8.81 3.35
CA SER A 30 -8.51 9.77 3.34
C SER A 30 -7.26 9.41 4.15
N ASP A 31 -7.23 8.29 4.88
CA ASP A 31 -5.98 7.79 5.46
C ASP A 31 -4.99 7.39 4.36
N ILE A 32 -3.70 7.37 4.71
CA ILE A 32 -2.64 7.01 3.78
C ILE A 32 -2.08 5.64 4.16
N VAL A 33 -2.19 4.66 3.26
CA VAL A 33 -1.64 3.32 3.44
C VAL A 33 -0.47 3.12 2.50
N VAL A 34 0.71 2.82 3.05
CA VAL A 34 1.90 2.48 2.26
C VAL A 34 2.11 0.97 2.28
N THR A 35 1.97 0.31 1.14
CA THR A 35 2.11 -1.16 1.06
C THR A 35 2.58 -1.63 -0.32
N ALA A 36 3.35 -2.72 -0.35
CA ALA A 36 3.64 -3.46 -1.57
C ALA A 36 2.70 -4.66 -1.77
N ASP A 37 1.87 -4.97 -0.77
CA ASP A 37 0.91 -6.06 -0.79
C ASP A 37 -0.34 -5.63 -1.57
N ILE A 38 -0.62 -6.32 -2.67
CA ILE A 38 -1.72 -6.01 -3.59
C ILE A 38 -3.08 -6.36 -2.97
N PRO A 39 -3.28 -7.54 -2.36
CA PRO A 39 -4.46 -7.81 -1.53
C PRO A 39 -4.76 -6.71 -0.49
N LEU A 40 -3.78 -6.28 0.31
CA LEU A 40 -4.00 -5.19 1.28
C LEU A 40 -4.35 -3.87 0.60
N ALA A 41 -3.65 -3.55 -0.50
CA ALA A 41 -3.95 -2.35 -1.28
C ALA A 41 -5.39 -2.35 -1.80
N ALA A 42 -5.88 -3.48 -2.29
CA ALA A 42 -7.25 -3.61 -2.79
C ALA A 42 -8.29 -3.35 -1.70
N ARG A 43 -8.08 -3.96 -0.52
CA ARG A 43 -8.98 -3.77 0.63
C ARG A 43 -9.00 -2.32 1.10
N THR A 44 -7.84 -1.67 1.16
CA THR A 44 -7.73 -0.29 1.66
C THR A 44 -8.16 0.77 0.64
N VAL A 45 -7.95 0.56 -0.67
CA VAL A 45 -8.54 1.40 -1.72
C VAL A 45 -10.07 1.39 -1.64
N ALA A 46 -10.69 0.23 -1.38
CA ALA A 46 -12.13 0.12 -1.25
C ALA A 46 -12.71 0.90 -0.05
N LEU A 47 -11.89 1.22 0.96
CA LEU A 47 -12.27 2.07 2.10
C LEU A 47 -12.15 3.57 1.82
N GLY A 48 -11.72 3.97 0.61
CA GLY A 48 -11.45 5.37 0.28
C GLY A 48 -10.12 5.89 0.83
N ALA A 49 -9.22 5.01 1.28
CA ALA A 49 -7.87 5.39 1.66
C ALA A 49 -7.01 5.71 0.43
N HIS A 50 -6.02 6.58 0.59
CA HIS A 50 -4.98 6.79 -0.38
C HIS A 50 -3.89 5.73 -0.25
N VAL A 51 -3.70 4.91 -1.27
CA VAL A 51 -2.77 3.77 -1.18
C VAL A 51 -1.57 3.98 -2.11
N LEU A 52 -0.36 3.82 -1.56
CA LEU A 52 0.89 4.07 -2.25
C LEU A 52 1.88 2.91 -2.08
N GLY A 53 2.45 2.43 -3.19
CA GLY A 53 3.56 1.49 -3.16
C GLY A 53 4.87 2.15 -2.74
N PRO A 54 5.84 1.39 -2.17
CA PRO A 54 7.12 1.94 -1.70
C PRO A 54 7.97 2.56 -2.83
N THR A 55 7.70 2.22 -4.09
CA THR A 55 8.35 2.82 -5.27
C THR A 55 7.65 4.07 -5.80
N GLY A 56 6.62 4.56 -5.11
CA GLY A 56 5.82 5.70 -5.55
C GLY A 56 4.76 5.37 -6.58
N ARG A 57 4.44 4.10 -6.82
CA ARG A 57 3.30 3.73 -7.66
C ARG A 57 2.01 3.81 -6.84
N PRO A 58 1.05 4.70 -7.17
CA PRO A 58 -0.23 4.73 -6.49
C PRO A 58 -1.08 3.51 -6.88
N PHE A 59 -1.89 3.05 -5.94
CA PHE A 59 -3.00 2.15 -6.20
C PHE A 59 -4.30 2.96 -6.14
N THR A 60 -5.09 2.86 -7.19
CA THR A 60 -6.32 3.64 -7.35
C THR A 60 -7.48 2.72 -7.73
N PRO A 61 -8.74 3.13 -7.54
CA PRO A 61 -9.90 2.33 -7.96
C PRO A 61 -9.82 1.87 -9.43
N GLU A 62 -9.23 2.70 -10.31
CA GLU A 62 -9.11 2.42 -11.74
C GLU A 62 -7.99 1.42 -12.06
N THR A 63 -6.95 1.35 -11.22
CA THR A 63 -5.74 0.57 -11.49
C THR A 63 -5.64 -0.72 -10.67
N ILE A 64 -6.37 -0.79 -9.55
CA ILE A 64 -6.22 -1.87 -8.58
C ILE A 64 -6.69 -3.23 -9.11
N GLY A 65 -7.77 -3.27 -9.89
CA GLY A 65 -8.25 -4.53 -10.49
C GLY A 65 -7.20 -5.19 -11.39
N MET A 66 -6.51 -4.40 -12.22
CA MET A 66 -5.42 -4.91 -13.06
C MET A 66 -4.23 -5.37 -12.21
N ALA A 67 -3.91 -4.65 -11.12
CA ALA A 67 -2.83 -5.06 -10.21
C ALA A 67 -3.12 -6.42 -9.55
N VAL A 68 -4.35 -6.64 -9.10
CA VAL A 68 -4.81 -7.93 -8.53
C VAL A 68 -4.69 -9.04 -9.57
N ALA A 69 -5.23 -8.84 -10.77
CA ALA A 69 -5.17 -9.85 -11.84
C ALA A 69 -3.72 -10.23 -12.20
N MET A 70 -2.83 -9.24 -12.32
CA MET A 70 -1.41 -9.48 -12.61
C MET A 70 -0.68 -10.18 -11.46
N ARG A 71 -1.07 -9.91 -10.21
CA ARG A 71 -0.53 -10.60 -9.03
C ARG A 71 -0.93 -12.07 -9.06
N ASP A 72 -2.19 -12.37 -9.31
CA ASP A 72 -2.70 -13.74 -9.32
C ASP A 72 -2.10 -14.55 -10.47
N LEU A 73 -1.97 -13.94 -11.65
CA LEU A 73 -1.25 -14.56 -12.78
C LEU A 73 0.21 -14.87 -12.41
N LYS A 74 0.94 -13.92 -11.80
CA LYS A 74 2.33 -14.14 -11.38
C LYS A 74 2.45 -15.22 -10.31
N GLN A 75 1.48 -15.29 -9.39
CA GLN A 75 1.43 -16.33 -8.38
C GLN A 75 1.25 -17.71 -9.03
N HIS A 76 0.30 -17.82 -9.97
CA HIS A 76 0.08 -19.04 -10.73
C HIS A 76 1.32 -19.49 -11.50
N LEU A 77 2.01 -18.58 -12.19
CA LEU A 77 3.25 -18.89 -12.94
C LEU A 77 4.42 -19.32 -12.03
N ARG A 78 4.44 -18.88 -10.77
CA ARG A 78 5.42 -19.37 -9.79
C ARG A 78 5.09 -20.78 -9.35
N GLU A 79 3.80 -21.08 -9.14
CA GLU A 79 3.31 -22.41 -8.74
C GLU A 79 3.55 -23.47 -9.83
N THR A 80 3.47 -23.09 -11.12
CA THR A 80 3.77 -23.98 -12.24
C THR A 80 5.27 -24.12 -12.56
N GLY A 81 6.14 -23.39 -11.84
CA GLY A 81 7.60 -23.45 -12.03
C GLY A 81 8.13 -22.68 -13.25
N GLU A 82 7.26 -21.95 -13.97
CA GLU A 82 7.62 -21.23 -15.20
C GLU A 82 8.27 -19.86 -14.94
N SER A 83 8.31 -19.39 -13.69
CA SER A 83 8.91 -18.10 -13.34
C SER A 83 9.85 -18.16 -12.14
N ARG A 84 11.10 -17.72 -12.33
CA ARG A 84 12.03 -17.37 -11.24
C ARG A 84 11.88 -15.88 -10.94
N GLY A 85 11.24 -15.57 -9.82
CA GLY A 85 10.92 -14.19 -9.45
C GLY A 85 12.17 -13.40 -9.05
N PHE A 86 12.61 -12.49 -9.91
CA PHE A 86 13.51 -11.41 -9.51
C PHE A 86 12.69 -10.12 -9.36
N ASN A 87 12.55 -9.65 -8.13
CA ASN A 87 12.07 -8.30 -7.90
C ASN A 87 13.19 -7.32 -8.28
N ALA A 88 12.85 -6.29 -9.05
CA ALA A 88 13.80 -5.23 -9.34
C ALA A 88 14.30 -4.59 -8.04
N SER A 89 15.60 -4.28 -7.97
CA SER A 89 16.18 -3.56 -6.84
C SER A 89 15.59 -2.16 -6.75
N PHE A 90 15.40 -1.68 -5.52
CA PHE A 90 14.97 -0.31 -5.26
C PHE A 90 16.03 0.70 -5.71
N THR A 91 15.61 1.71 -6.47
CA THR A 91 16.50 2.71 -7.08
C THR A 91 16.31 4.11 -6.48
N GLN A 92 17.23 5.02 -6.78
CA GLN A 92 17.07 6.44 -6.43
C GLN A 92 15.84 7.05 -7.11
N LYS A 93 15.51 6.61 -8.33
CA LYS A 93 14.33 7.05 -9.06
C LYS A 93 13.04 6.68 -8.31
N ASP A 94 12.97 5.46 -7.78
CA ASP A 94 11.83 5.00 -6.98
C ASP A 94 11.63 5.85 -5.73
N ARG A 95 12.73 6.22 -5.05
CA ARG A 95 12.67 7.14 -3.89
C ARG A 95 12.12 8.50 -4.29
N SER A 96 12.60 9.10 -5.38
CA SER A 96 12.12 10.39 -5.86
C SER A 96 10.64 10.35 -6.26
N GLN A 97 10.21 9.26 -6.91
CA GLN A 97 8.81 9.04 -7.25
C GLN A 97 7.93 8.92 -6.00
N PHE A 98 8.37 8.11 -5.03
CA PHE A 98 7.66 7.97 -3.76
C PHE A 98 7.48 9.30 -3.03
N LEU A 99 8.54 10.09 -2.87
CA LEU A 99 8.45 11.38 -2.20
C LEU A 99 7.50 12.35 -2.93
N GLY A 100 7.55 12.38 -4.26
CA GLY A 100 6.69 13.23 -5.07
C GLY A 100 5.21 12.85 -4.98
N GLU A 101 4.88 11.56 -5.04
CA GLU A 101 3.49 11.11 -4.90
C GLU A 101 2.98 11.24 -3.47
N LEU A 102 3.82 10.96 -2.46
CA LEU A 102 3.43 11.11 -1.06
C LEU A 102 3.07 12.57 -0.73
N ASP A 103 3.86 13.56 -1.18
CA ASP A 103 3.53 14.98 -1.00
C ASP A 103 2.17 15.34 -1.62
N ARG A 104 1.88 14.85 -2.84
CA ARG A 104 0.57 15.08 -3.49
C ARG A 104 -0.58 14.42 -2.75
N ILE A 105 -0.38 13.21 -2.23
CA ILE A 105 -1.39 12.52 -1.42
C ILE A 105 -1.64 13.29 -0.12
N LEU A 106 -0.59 13.69 0.61
CA LEU A 106 -0.71 14.46 1.84
C LEU A 106 -1.49 15.77 1.64
N ARG A 107 -1.21 16.50 0.55
CA ARG A 107 -1.96 17.73 0.21
C ARG A 107 -3.43 17.48 -0.06
N ARG A 108 -3.79 16.32 -0.62
CA ARG A 108 -5.21 15.94 -0.85
C ARG A 108 -5.88 15.56 0.45
N ALA A 109 -5.24 14.72 1.27
CA ALA A 109 -5.76 14.30 2.57
C ALA A 109 -5.97 15.48 3.54
N LEU A 110 -5.06 16.46 3.57
CA LEU A 110 -5.23 17.64 4.43
C LEU A 110 -6.44 18.51 4.05
N LYS A 111 -6.78 18.56 2.76
CA LYS A 111 -7.96 19.28 2.28
C LYS A 111 -9.27 18.59 2.63
N SER A 112 -9.30 17.27 2.73
CA SER A 112 -10.53 16.54 3.12
C SER A 112 -10.80 16.59 4.63
N VAL A 113 -9.77 16.83 5.46
CA VAL A 113 -9.89 16.94 6.92
C VAL A 113 -10.30 18.34 7.40
N THR A 114 -10.12 19.37 6.57
CA THR A 114 -10.49 20.76 6.90
C THR A 114 -11.69 21.15 6.05
N PRO A 115 -12.93 21.13 6.56
CA PRO A 115 -14.06 21.73 5.85
C PRO A 115 -13.86 23.25 5.82
N ASP A 116 -14.14 23.88 4.68
CA ASP A 116 -14.25 25.35 4.56
C ASP A 116 -15.27 25.94 5.55
#